data_AF-A0A0Q6QRZ7-F1
#
_entry.id   AF-A0A0Q6QRZ7-F1
#
_cell.length_a   1.000
_cell.length_b   1.000
_cell.length_c   1.000
_cell.angle_alpha   90.00
_cell.angle_beta   90.00
_cell.angle_gamma   90.00
#
_symmetry.space_group_name_H-M   'P 1'
#
loop_
_entity.id
_entity.type
_entity.pdbx_description
1 polymer ?
#
loop_
_entity_poly.entity_id
_entity_poly.type
_entity_poly.pdbx_seq_one_letter_code
_entity_poly.pdbx_strand_id
1 'polypeptide(L)'
;MLHLLDGCGNQWYRLRTSDPHHRVVSSFEEGVIRAVNHGGDSDSTGLIAGHLLGAQYGAAAIPARWFDRLELRQVIVQIAEDVERIPREYCGYDGEFDQQIELAYPGS
;
A
#
# COMPACT_ATOMS: atom_id res chain seq x y z
N MET A 1 -21.00 2.73 40.76
CA MET A 1 -22.08 2.81 39.76
C MET A 1 -21.78 3.93 38.79
N LEU A 2 -21.11 3.61 37.69
CA LEU A 2 -21.38 4.20 36.37
C LEU A 2 -21.04 3.10 35.35
N HIS A 3 -21.85 2.96 34.30
CA HIS A 3 -21.76 1.90 33.29
C HIS A 3 -21.27 2.48 31.95
N LEU A 4 -20.65 1.63 31.11
CA LEU A 4 -20.46 1.77 29.63
C LEU A 4 -19.93 3.13 29.13
N LEU A 5 -18.82 3.26 28.40
CA LEU A 5 -18.12 2.38 27.46
C LEU A 5 -16.59 2.36 27.80
N ASP A 6 -15.67 1.72 27.08
CA ASP A 6 -15.74 1.01 25.79
C ASP A 6 -14.91 -0.30 25.75
N GLY A 7 -15.08 -1.11 24.70
CA GLY A 7 -14.38 -2.37 24.47
C GLY A 7 -13.19 -2.34 23.49
N CYS A 8 -12.83 -1.23 22.84
CA CYS A 8 -11.80 -1.18 21.78
C CYS A 8 -10.45 -0.54 22.20
N GLY A 9 -10.06 -0.69 23.47
CA GLY A 9 -8.82 -0.13 24.02
C GLY A 9 -7.52 -0.81 23.54
N ASN A 10 -7.01 -0.35 22.39
CA ASN A 10 -5.59 -0.20 22.04
C ASN A 10 -4.57 -1.22 22.62
N GLN A 11 -4.61 -2.47 22.14
CA GLN A 11 -3.61 -3.51 22.50
C GLN A 11 -2.14 -3.07 22.28
N TRP A 12 -1.89 -2.22 21.28
CA TRP A 12 -0.58 -1.66 20.94
C TRP A 12 0.13 -0.91 22.07
N TYR A 13 -0.60 -0.26 22.99
CA TYR A 13 0.02 0.50 24.08
C TYR A 13 0.32 -0.35 25.32
N ARG A 14 -0.30 -1.53 25.48
CA ARG A 14 -0.14 -2.37 26.68
C ARG A 14 1.12 -3.26 26.67
N LEU A 15 1.91 -3.23 25.59
CA LEU A 15 3.09 -4.09 25.41
C LEU A 15 4.44 -3.32 25.32
N ARG A 16 4.49 -2.05 25.74
CA ARG A 16 5.68 -1.20 25.53
C ARG A 16 6.83 -1.34 26.55
N THR A 17 6.73 -2.19 27.59
CA THR A 17 7.71 -2.18 28.70
C THR A 17 8.22 -3.55 29.16
N SER A 18 8.00 -4.65 28.44
CA SER A 18 8.37 -5.99 28.95
C SER A 18 8.75 -7.09 27.94
N ASP A 19 8.83 -6.82 26.63
CA ASP A 19 9.31 -7.82 25.65
C ASP A 19 10.64 -7.40 24.98
N PRO A 20 11.77 -8.12 25.23
CA PRO A 20 13.05 -7.86 24.56
C PRO A 20 13.09 -8.36 23.09
N HIS A 21 12.06 -9.06 22.61
CA HIS A 21 11.97 -9.59 21.25
C HIS A 21 11.09 -8.74 20.33
N HIS A 22 11.20 -7.41 20.39
CA HIS A 22 10.52 -6.49 19.47
C HIS A 22 10.91 -6.77 18.00
N ARG A 23 10.20 -7.73 17.38
CA ARG A 23 10.41 -8.18 16.01
C ARG A 23 9.84 -7.15 15.06
N VAL A 24 10.71 -6.21 14.69
CA VAL A 24 10.64 -5.46 13.43
C VAL A 24 10.16 -6.41 12.35
N VAL A 25 9.13 -5.99 11.61
CA VAL A 25 8.59 -6.73 10.48
C VAL A 25 9.72 -6.96 9.48
N SER A 26 10.01 -8.24 9.18
CA SER A 26 11.18 -8.64 8.40
C SER A 26 10.94 -8.78 6.91
N SER A 27 9.67 -8.68 6.47
CA SER A 27 9.27 -8.74 5.06
C SER A 27 7.94 -8.04 4.81
N PHE A 28 7.68 -7.66 3.55
CA PHE A 28 6.38 -7.16 3.08
C PHE A 28 5.23 -8.10 3.50
N GLU A 29 5.38 -9.39 3.22
CA GLU A 29 4.36 -10.41 3.51
C GLU A 29 4.01 -10.48 5.00
N GLU A 30 5.02 -10.57 5.88
CA GLU A 30 4.82 -10.61 7.32
C GLU A 30 4.09 -9.35 7.83
N GLY A 31 4.43 -8.18 7.29
CA GLY A 31 3.84 -6.91 7.68
C GLY A 31 2.38 -6.79 7.29
N VAL A 32 2.05 -7.10 6.03
CA VAL A 32 0.67 -7.07 5.53
C VAL A 32 -0.19 -8.11 6.26
N ILE A 33 0.30 -9.34 6.50
CA ILE A 33 -0.42 -10.36 7.28
C ILE A 33 -0.73 -9.85 8.69
N ARG A 34 0.26 -9.26 9.38
CA ARG A 34 0.04 -8.68 10.73
C ARG A 34 -0.95 -7.51 10.71
N ALA A 35 -0.91 -6.67 9.67
CA ALA A 35 -1.81 -5.53 9.52
C ALA A 35 -3.27 -5.95 9.30
N VAL A 36 -3.55 -6.88 8.37
CA VAL A 36 -4.94 -7.31 8.10
C VAL A 36 -5.53 -8.16 9.24
N ASN A 37 -4.69 -8.91 9.98
CA ASN A 37 -5.14 -9.74 11.11
C ASN A 37 -5.17 -8.99 12.46
N HIS A 38 -4.87 -7.69 12.50
CA HIS A 38 -5.13 -6.91 13.71
C HIS A 38 -6.64 -6.71 13.90
N GLY A 39 -7.11 -6.62 15.15
CA GLY A 39 -8.53 -6.34 15.42
C GLY A 39 -8.84 -4.86 15.27
N GLY A 40 -9.88 -4.53 14.49
CA GLY A 40 -10.30 -3.16 14.21
C GLY A 40 -10.70 -2.98 12.75
N ASP A 41 -10.33 -1.85 12.15
CA ASP A 41 -10.45 -1.60 10.70
C ASP A 41 -9.24 -2.22 9.96
N SER A 42 -9.33 -3.54 9.78
CA SER A 42 -8.34 -4.38 9.10
C SER A 42 -8.01 -3.91 7.68
N ASP A 43 -9.00 -3.38 6.96
CA ASP A 43 -8.91 -3.07 5.53
C ASP A 43 -8.06 -1.81 5.33
N SER A 44 -8.41 -0.71 6.01
CA SER A 44 -7.64 0.54 5.98
C SER A 44 -6.22 0.35 6.50
N THR A 45 -6.05 -0.47 7.54
CA THR A 45 -4.74 -0.75 8.15
C THR A 45 -3.87 -1.62 7.24
N GLY A 46 -4.47 -2.61 6.57
CA GLY A 46 -3.82 -3.41 5.53
C GLY A 46 -3.36 -2.58 4.35
N LEU A 47 -4.19 -1.64 3.88
CA LEU A 47 -3.87 -0.71 2.79
C LEU A 47 -2.70 0.22 3.15
N ILE A 48 -2.74 0.86 4.33
CA ILE A 48 -1.66 1.75 4.78
C ILE A 48 -0.35 0.97 4.96
N ALA A 49 -0.40 -0.23 5.57
CA ALA A 49 0.77 -1.09 5.70
C ALA A 49 1.31 -1.51 4.32
N GLY A 50 0.44 -1.91 3.39
CA GLY A 50 0.80 -2.28 2.03
C GLY A 50 1.50 -1.15 1.27
N HIS A 51 1.03 0.09 1.36
CA HIS A 51 1.70 1.24 0.75
C HIS A 51 3.09 1.50 1.36
N LEU A 52 3.20 1.53 2.70
CA LEU A 52 4.47 1.82 3.37
C LEU A 52 5.52 0.72 3.13
N LEU A 53 5.12 -0.54 3.23
CA LEU A 53 6.00 -1.69 3.00
C LEU A 53 6.33 -1.84 1.51
N GLY A 54 5.39 -1.52 0.61
CA GLY A 54 5.61 -1.51 -0.83
C GLY A 54 6.63 -0.45 -1.25
N ALA A 55 6.57 0.75 -0.66
CA ALA A 55 7.57 1.79 -0.86
C ALA A 55 8.95 1.42 -0.26
N GLN A 56 8.97 0.69 0.86
CA GLN A 56 10.21 0.26 1.52
C GLN A 56 10.93 -0.89 0.80
N TYR A 57 10.19 -1.91 0.36
CA TYR A 57 10.74 -3.15 -0.17
C TYR A 57 10.60 -3.31 -1.69
N GLY A 58 9.85 -2.43 -2.36
CA GLY A 58 9.56 -2.46 -3.79
C GLY A 58 8.51 -3.50 -4.18
N ALA A 59 7.97 -3.36 -5.40
CA ALA A 59 6.93 -4.26 -5.92
C ALA A 59 7.37 -5.74 -6.00
N ALA A 60 8.67 -6.00 -6.21
CA ALA A 60 9.23 -7.36 -6.26
C ALA A 60 9.17 -8.11 -4.91
N ALA A 61 8.92 -7.42 -3.78
CA ALA A 61 8.71 -8.03 -2.48
C ALA A 61 7.25 -8.50 -2.25
N ILE A 62 6.32 -8.15 -3.14
CA ILE A 62 4.94 -8.63 -3.07
C ILE A 62 4.92 -10.11 -3.48
N PRO A 63 4.35 -11.02 -2.66
CA PRO A 63 4.24 -12.43 -3.02
C PRO A 63 3.47 -12.62 -4.33
N ALA A 64 4.08 -13.28 -5.31
CA ALA A 64 3.47 -13.54 -6.63
C ALA A 64 2.07 -14.15 -6.52
N ARG A 65 1.86 -15.09 -5.58
CA ARG A 65 0.55 -15.72 -5.31
C ARG A 65 -0.58 -14.75 -4.91
N TRP A 66 -0.25 -13.56 -4.41
CA TRP A 66 -1.19 -12.46 -4.17
C TRP A 66 -1.28 -11.57 -5.40
N PHE A 67 -0.12 -11.15 -5.92
CA PHE A 67 -0.02 -10.24 -7.06
C PHE A 67 -0.73 -10.78 -8.31
N ASP A 68 -0.49 -12.04 -8.70
CA ASP A 68 -1.06 -12.69 -9.87
C ASP A 68 -2.60 -12.77 -9.83
N ARG A 69 -3.18 -12.78 -8.63
CA ARG A 69 -4.63 -12.84 -8.38
C ARG A 69 -5.29 -11.48 -8.17
N LEU A 70 -4.52 -10.39 -8.14
CA LEU A 70 -5.04 -9.05 -7.93
C LEU A 70 -5.95 -8.66 -9.11
N GLU A 71 -7.20 -8.31 -8.80
CA GLU A 71 -8.10 -7.74 -9.80
C GLU A 71 -7.54 -6.42 -10.32
N LEU A 72 -7.69 -6.17 -11.63
CA LEU A 72 -7.14 -4.99 -12.32
C LEU A 72 -5.61 -4.84 -12.21
N ARG A 73 -4.84 -5.89 -11.85
CA ARG A 73 -3.37 -5.85 -11.72
C ARG A 73 -2.67 -5.09 -12.85
N GLN A 74 -3.01 -5.40 -14.10
CA GLN A 74 -2.41 -4.76 -15.28
C GLN A 74 -2.65 -3.25 -15.31
N VAL A 75 -3.87 -2.81 -14.94
CA VAL A 75 -4.23 -1.38 -14.88
C VAL A 75 -3.52 -0.69 -13.71
N ILE A 76 -3.45 -1.33 -12.55
CA ILE A 76 -2.75 -0.79 -11.37
C ILE A 76 -1.25 -0.64 -11.64
N VAL A 77 -0.62 -1.63 -12.29
CA VAL A 77 0.79 -1.56 -12.70
C VAL A 77 1.01 -0.46 -13.74
N GLN A 78 0.18 -0.40 -14.79
CA GLN A 78 0.26 0.62 -15.82
C GLN A 78 0.16 2.03 -15.22
N ILE A 79 -0.80 2.29 -14.33
CA ILE A 79 -0.95 3.57 -13.65
C ILE A 79 0.25 3.88 -12.74
N ALA A 80 0.80 2.89 -12.04
CA ALA A 80 1.97 3.09 -11.18
C ALA A 80 3.24 3.47 -11.98
N GLU A 81 3.43 2.86 -13.15
CA GLU A 81 4.50 3.19 -14.09
C GLU A 81 4.27 4.57 -14.72
N ASP A 82 3.04 4.84 -15.16
CA ASP A 82 2.65 6.10 -15.81
C ASP A 82 2.74 7.32 -14.88
N VAL A 83 2.40 7.19 -13.60
CA VAL A 83 2.54 8.26 -12.59
C VAL A 83 4.01 8.66 -12.40
N GLU A 84 4.97 7.76 -12.61
CA GLU A 84 6.41 8.04 -12.52
C GLU A 84 6.99 8.54 -13.85
N ARG A 85 6.50 8.00 -14.97
CA ARG A 85 6.97 8.26 -16.34
C ARG A 85 6.39 9.55 -16.94
N ILE A 86 5.07 9.69 -16.97
CA ILE A 86 4.37 10.75 -17.72
C ILE A 86 4.82 12.16 -17.30
N PRO A 87 4.97 12.51 -16.00
CA PRO A 87 5.44 13.85 -15.61
C PRO A 87 6.87 14.19 -16.05
N ARG A 88 7.64 13.22 -16.57
CA ARG A 88 8.99 13.42 -17.14
C ARG A 88 8.98 13.55 -18.66
N GLU A 89 8.05 12.85 -19.31
CA GLU A 89 8.00 12.68 -20.78
C GLU A 89 6.98 13.61 -21.46
N TYR A 90 5.89 13.96 -20.78
CA TYR A 90 4.87 14.88 -21.29
C TYR A 90 5.32 16.33 -21.10
N CYS A 91 5.46 17.07 -22.21
CA CYS A 91 5.76 18.51 -22.17
C CYS A 91 4.57 19.37 -22.62
N GLY A 92 3.60 18.80 -23.34
CA GLY A 92 2.40 19.50 -23.83
C GLY A 92 2.67 20.48 -24.98
N TYR A 93 3.79 20.31 -25.70
CA TYR A 93 4.28 21.19 -26.75
C TYR A 93 5.00 20.41 -27.86
N ASP A 94 4.30 19.45 -28.47
CA ASP A 94 4.81 18.59 -29.57
C ASP A 94 6.03 17.76 -29.15
N GLY A 95 6.03 17.28 -27.91
CA GLY A 95 7.00 16.33 -27.38
C GLY A 95 6.85 14.94 -28.02
N GLU A 96 7.95 14.18 -28.08
CA GLU A 96 8.04 12.86 -28.72
C GLU A 96 6.94 11.88 -28.25
N PHE A 97 6.53 11.98 -26.98
CA PHE A 97 5.52 11.12 -26.37
C PHE A 97 4.15 11.79 -26.16
N ASP A 98 4.01 13.10 -26.42
CA ASP A 98 2.81 13.87 -26.08
C ASP A 98 1.55 13.25 -26.71
N GLN A 99 1.57 12.99 -28.03
CA GLN A 99 0.43 12.39 -28.75
C GLN A 99 0.02 11.01 -28.21
N GLN A 100 0.99 10.20 -27.77
CA GLN A 100 0.70 8.88 -27.19
C GLN A 100 0.08 8.99 -25.80
N ILE A 101 0.57 9.95 -25.01
CA ILE A 101 0.09 10.24 -23.66
C ILE A 101 -1.33 10.83 -23.70
N GLU A 102 -1.60 11.78 -24.61
CA GLU A 102 -2.92 12.38 -24.83
C GLU A 102 -3.97 11.37 -25.32
N LEU A 103 -3.57 10.38 -26.13
CA LEU A 103 -4.45 9.29 -26.55
C LEU A 103 -4.78 8.30 -25.42
N ALA A 104 -3.83 8.07 -24.50
CA ALA A 104 -4.03 7.20 -23.34
C ALA A 104 -4.83 7.91 -22.22
N TYR A 105 -4.59 9.21 -22.03
CA TYR A 105 -5.18 10.06 -21.00
C TYR A 105 -5.78 11.32 -21.63
N PRO A 106 -6.87 11.21 -22.41
CA PRO A 106 -7.53 12.37 -22.98
C PRO A 106 -8.05 13.27 -21.85
N GLY A 107 -7.72 14.56 -21.92
CA GLY A 107 -8.19 15.55 -20.96
C GLY A 107 -9.72 15.61 -20.89
N SER A 108 -10.24 15.86 -19.69
CA SER A 108 -11.68 15.99 -19.39
C SER A 108 -12.28 17.32 -19.81
#